data_AF-A0A7J4MB05-F1
#
_entry.id   AF-A0A7J4MB05-F1
#
_cell.length_a   1.000
_cell.length_b   1.000
_cell.length_c   1.000
_cell.angle_alpha   90.00
_cell.angle_beta   90.00
_cell.angle_gamma   90.00
#
_symmetry.space_group_name_H-M   'P 1'
#
loop_
_entity.id
_entity.type
_entity.pdbx_description
1 polymer ?
#
loop_
_entity_poly.entity_id
_entity_poly.type
_entity_poly.pdbx_seq_one_letter_code
_entity_poly.pdbx_strand_id
1 'polypeptide(L)'
;AQEVRVMRYRWGSDTDALLRLVGVMEGLGIARGWTAAQNIIDKTLPAKESKPLLDGHAIMEATGVKHGQRLGELKSWLHYLQIERDVARRDDMLNLLCRLPWEQHDTAWPKL
;
A
#
# COMPACT_ATOMS: atom_id res chain seq x y z
N ALA A 1 -2.40 -18.57 15.00
CA ALA A 1 -3.09 -17.27 15.02
C ALA A 1 -2.80 -16.59 13.69
N GLN A 2 -3.83 -16.08 13.01
CA GLN A 2 -3.65 -15.34 11.76
C GLN A 2 -3.06 -13.97 12.11
N GLU A 3 -1.90 -13.63 11.55
CA GLU A 3 -1.24 -12.34 11.80
C GLU A 3 -2.10 -11.24 11.17
N VAL A 4 -2.86 -10.51 11.99
CA VAL A 4 -3.65 -9.36 11.53
C VAL A 4 -2.66 -8.21 11.28
N ARG A 5 -2.45 -7.88 10.01
CA ARG A 5 -1.61 -6.76 9.58
C ARG A 5 -2.48 -5.66 8.96
N VAL A 6 -2.18 -4.43 9.31
CA VAL A 6 -2.78 -3.24 8.71
C VAL A 6 -2.14 -2.95 7.35
N MET A 7 -2.97 -2.72 6.32
CA MET A 7 -2.52 -2.29 4.99
C MET A 7 -2.37 -0.76 4.98
N ARG A 8 -1.12 -0.28 4.86
CA ARG A 8 -0.77 1.14 4.88
C ARG A 8 -1.16 1.87 3.61
N TYR A 9 -1.24 1.18 2.47
CA TYR A 9 -1.69 1.74 1.20
C TYR A 9 -3.13 2.30 1.26
N ARG A 10 -3.96 1.76 2.14
CA ARG A 10 -5.34 2.25 2.37
C ARG A 10 -5.41 3.31 3.48
N TRP A 11 -4.28 3.63 4.09
CA TRP A 11 -4.14 4.55 5.21
C TRP A 11 -3.76 5.94 4.68
N GLY A 12 -4.77 6.71 4.27
CA GLY A 12 -4.61 8.11 3.82
C GLY A 12 -4.86 9.12 4.93
N SER A 13 -4.67 10.42 4.66
CA SER A 13 -4.85 11.54 5.62
C SER A 13 -6.08 11.47 6.52
N ASP A 14 -7.20 10.94 6.02
CA ASP A 14 -8.48 10.89 6.74
C ASP A 14 -8.50 9.82 7.85
N THR A 15 -7.59 8.83 7.78
CA THR A 15 -7.53 7.77 8.80
C THR A 15 -7.15 8.34 10.15
N ASP A 16 -6.13 9.21 10.26
CA ASP A 16 -5.75 9.84 11.52
C ASP A 16 -6.90 10.57 12.22
N ALA A 17 -7.77 11.24 11.45
CA ALA A 17 -8.96 11.90 11.98
C ALA A 17 -9.99 10.89 12.51
N LEU A 18 -10.21 9.79 11.79
CA LEU A 18 -11.08 8.69 12.22
C LEU A 18 -10.55 8.00 13.48
N LEU A 19 -9.24 7.75 13.59
CA LEU A 19 -8.64 7.14 14.78
C LEU A 19 -8.87 8.01 16.02
N ARG A 20 -8.72 9.33 15.88
CA ARG A 20 -8.97 10.30 16.96
C ARG A 20 -10.43 10.28 17.40
N LEU A 21 -11.36 10.27 16.45
CA LEU A 21 -12.79 10.23 16.72
C LEU A 21 -13.18 8.94 17.47
N VAL A 22 -12.66 7.79 17.02
CA VAL A 22 -12.90 6.49 17.69
C VAL A 22 -12.36 6.49 19.13
N GLY A 23 -11.18 7.07 19.36
CA GLY A 23 -10.65 7.24 20.73
C GLY A 23 -11.56 8.08 21.63
N VAL A 24 -12.17 9.15 21.11
CA VAL A 24 -13.16 9.96 21.85
C VAL A 24 -14.41 9.13 22.18
N MET A 25 -14.92 8.34 21.24
CA MET A 25 -16.10 7.49 21.49
C MET A 25 -15.85 6.40 22.53
N GLU A 26 -14.65 5.82 22.60
CA GLU A 26 -14.28 4.91 23.70
C GLU A 26 -14.25 5.62 25.06
N GLY A 27 -13.68 6.82 25.13
CA GLY A 27 -13.69 7.64 26.35
C GLY A 27 -15.09 7.96 26.86
N LEU A 28 -16.07 8.00 25.95
CA LEU A 28 -17.50 8.16 26.24
C LEU A 28 -18.23 6.83 26.52
N GLY A 29 -17.54 5.68 26.46
CA GLY A 29 -18.11 4.36 26.66
C GLY A 29 -18.98 3.84 25.52
N ILE A 30 -18.95 4.51 24.35
CA ILE A 30 -19.78 4.21 23.17
C ILE A 30 -19.17 3.05 22.34
N ALA A 31 -17.85 2.92 22.35
CA ALA A 31 -17.11 1.84 21.69
C ALA A 31 -16.33 0.99 22.71
N ARG A 32 -16.08 -0.28 22.39
CA ARG A 32 -15.27 -1.21 23.21
C ARG A 32 -14.30 -2.01 22.34
N GLY A 33 -13.11 -2.29 22.88
CA GLY A 33 -12.13 -3.20 22.27
C GLY A 33 -11.04 -2.51 21.45
N TRP A 34 -10.95 -1.18 21.49
CA TRP A 34 -9.98 -0.43 20.69
C TRP A 34 -8.58 -0.38 21.27
N THR A 35 -8.36 -0.64 22.56
CA THR A 35 -7.00 -0.75 23.13
C THR A 35 -6.12 -1.80 22.43
N ALA A 36 -6.69 -2.94 22.04
CA ALA A 36 -5.98 -3.96 21.27
C ALA A 36 -5.71 -3.52 19.82
N ALA A 37 -6.67 -2.82 19.20
CA ALA A 37 -6.51 -2.25 17.86
C ALA A 37 -5.46 -1.14 17.86
N GLN A 38 -5.48 -0.23 18.83
CA GLN A 38 -4.55 0.88 19.01
C GLN A 38 -3.10 0.40 19.06
N ASN A 39 -2.81 -0.70 19.76
CA ASN A 39 -1.46 -1.26 19.83
C ASN A 39 -0.95 -1.73 18.45
N ILE A 40 -1.83 -2.27 17.60
CA ILE A 40 -1.49 -2.67 16.22
C ILE A 40 -1.25 -1.42 15.37
N ILE A 41 -2.08 -0.40 15.56
CA ILE A 41 -2.02 0.88 14.83
C ILE A 41 -0.76 1.66 15.21
N ASP A 42 -0.47 1.85 16.49
CA ASP A 42 0.71 2.57 16.99
C ASP A 42 2.02 1.93 16.54
N LYS A 43 2.03 0.59 16.40
CA LYS A 43 3.18 -0.15 15.87
C LYS A 43 3.29 -0.09 14.35
N THR A 44 2.23 0.34 13.66
CA THR A 44 2.22 0.49 12.21
C THR A 44 2.60 1.93 11.88
N LEU A 45 3.81 2.14 11.37
CA LEU A 45 4.22 3.46 10.91
C LEU A 45 3.26 3.94 9.81
N PRO A 46 2.74 5.18 9.90
CA PRO A 46 1.86 5.73 8.87
C PRO A 46 2.57 5.71 7.51
N ALA A 47 1.83 5.39 6.46
CA ALA A 47 2.33 5.50 5.10
C ALA A 47 2.80 6.93 4.84
N LYS A 48 4.02 7.09 4.32
CA LYS A 48 4.37 8.35 3.67
C LYS A 48 3.65 8.38 2.32
N GLU A 49 2.55 9.13 2.26
CA GLU A 49 1.91 9.44 0.99
C GLU A 49 2.97 10.01 0.03
N SER A 50 3.20 9.30 -1.07
CA SER A 50 4.21 9.67 -2.06
C SER A 50 3.66 9.40 -3.44
N LYS A 51 3.94 10.31 -4.38
CA LYS A 51 3.60 10.08 -5.78
C LYS A 51 4.28 8.80 -6.27
N PRO A 52 3.67 8.03 -7.18
CA PRO A 52 4.32 6.86 -7.78
C PRO A 52 5.69 7.23 -8.34
N LEU A 53 6.73 6.48 -7.93
CA LEU A 53 8.11 6.68 -8.37
C LEU A 53 8.34 6.24 -9.82
N LEU A 54 7.53 5.28 -10.28
CA LEU A 54 7.52 4.79 -11.66
C LEU A 54 6.21 5.19 -12.34
N ASP A 55 6.35 5.80 -13.52
CA ASP A 55 5.24 6.08 -14.42
C ASP A 55 5.07 4.95 -15.44
N GLY A 56 4.04 5.08 -16.30
CA GLY A 56 3.76 4.07 -17.32
C GLY A 56 4.90 3.89 -18.32
N HIS A 57 5.59 4.95 -18.72
CA HIS A 57 6.68 4.88 -19.69
C HIS A 57 7.88 4.12 -19.11
N ALA A 58 8.24 4.41 -17.86
CA ALA A 58 9.32 3.73 -17.14
C ALA A 58 9.06 2.23 -16.99
N ILE A 59 7.81 1.86 -16.68
CA ILE A 59 7.41 0.45 -16.57
C ILE A 59 7.47 -0.22 -17.94
N MET A 60 6.97 0.42 -18.98
CA MET A 60 7.02 -0.10 -20.35
C MET A 60 8.46 -0.32 -20.83
N GLU A 61 9.36 0.62 -20.56
CA GLU A 61 10.79 0.49 -20.91
C GLU A 61 11.46 -0.67 -20.18
N ALA A 62 11.16 -0.85 -18.88
CA ALA A 62 11.77 -1.91 -18.07
C ALA A 62 11.20 -3.31 -18.32
N THR A 63 9.98 -3.43 -18.86
CA THR A 63 9.24 -4.71 -18.92
C THR A 63 8.76 -5.09 -20.32
N GLY A 64 8.69 -4.15 -21.26
CA GLY A 64 8.04 -4.36 -22.56
C GLY A 64 6.52 -4.58 -22.50
N VAL A 65 5.89 -4.45 -21.32
CA VAL A 65 4.43 -4.54 -21.18
C VAL A 65 3.78 -3.44 -22.00
N LYS A 66 2.90 -3.81 -22.94
CA LYS A 66 2.20 -2.85 -23.79
C LYS A 66 1.17 -2.05 -22.99
N HIS A 67 0.83 -0.88 -23.52
CA HIS A 67 -0.27 -0.07 -23.01
C HIS A 67 -1.57 -0.89 -22.97
N GLY A 68 -2.34 -0.74 -21.88
CA GLY A 68 -3.60 -1.46 -21.67
C GLY A 68 -3.86 -1.72 -20.18
N GLN A 69 -4.90 -2.52 -19.90
CA GLN A 69 -5.33 -2.84 -18.54
C GLN A 69 -4.19 -3.42 -17.68
N ARG A 70 -3.39 -4.32 -18.24
CA ARG A 70 -2.27 -4.96 -17.55
C ARG A 70 -1.21 -3.97 -17.07
N LEU A 71 -0.90 -2.94 -17.87
CA LEU A 71 0.02 -1.87 -17.47
C LEU A 71 -0.57 -1.04 -16.31
N GLY A 72 -1.87 -0.78 -16.34
CA GLY A 72 -2.59 -0.11 -15.25
C GLY A 72 -2.53 -0.90 -13.95
N GLU A 73 -2.81 -2.21 -14.00
CA GLU A 73 -2.75 -3.10 -12.84
C GLU A 73 -1.33 -3.21 -12.27
N LEU A 74 -0.32 -3.37 -13.12
CA LEU A 74 1.09 -3.39 -12.70
C LEU A 74 1.49 -2.07 -12.05
N LYS A 75 1.08 -0.93 -12.61
CA LYS A 75 1.34 0.39 -12.03
C LYS A 75 0.72 0.53 -10.64
N SER A 76 -0.55 0.16 -10.48
CA SER A 76 -1.23 0.21 -9.18
C SER A 76 -0.56 -0.70 -8.15
N TRP A 77 -0.16 -1.90 -8.54
CA TRP A 77 0.53 -2.83 -7.67
C TRP A 77 1.93 -2.35 -7.26
N LEU A 78 2.69 -1.76 -8.19
CA LEU A 78 3.99 -1.15 -7.88
C LEU A 78 3.84 0.02 -6.91
N HIS A 79 2.81 0.84 -7.07
CA HIS A 79 2.52 1.94 -6.15
C HIS A 79 2.11 1.43 -4.75
N TYR A 80 1.33 0.36 -4.68
CA TYR A 80 1.06 -0.34 -3.43
C TYR A 80 2.35 -0.82 -2.74
N LEU A 81 3.23 -1.51 -3.47
CA LEU A 81 4.49 -1.99 -2.92
C LEU A 81 5.43 -0.85 -2.49
N GLN A 82 5.41 0.27 -3.20
CA GLN A 82 6.15 1.49 -2.82
C GLN A 82 5.74 1.96 -1.43
N ILE A 83 4.43 2.08 -1.17
CA ILE A 83 3.92 2.50 0.13
C ILE A 83 4.17 1.43 1.20
N GLU A 84 3.85 0.17 0.91
CA GLU A 84 3.98 -0.93 1.87
C GLU A 84 5.42 -1.30 2.23
N ARG A 85 6.42 -0.87 1.46
CA ARG A 85 7.83 -1.12 1.73
C ARG A 85 8.64 0.15 1.96
N ASP A 86 7.98 1.31 2.05
CA ASP A 86 8.62 2.63 2.17
C ASP A 86 9.73 2.87 1.12
N VAL A 87 9.50 2.40 -0.11
CA VAL A 87 10.46 2.59 -1.21
C VAL A 87 10.48 4.07 -1.56
N ALA A 88 11.63 4.72 -1.35
CA ALA A 88 11.78 6.16 -1.56
C ALA A 88 12.56 6.52 -2.85
N ARG A 89 13.21 5.54 -3.50
CA ARG A 89 14.06 5.77 -4.67
C ARG A 89 13.58 4.99 -5.88
N ARG A 90 13.67 5.63 -7.04
CA ARG A 90 13.28 5.04 -8.33
C ARG A 90 14.04 3.76 -8.64
N ASP A 91 15.35 3.73 -8.41
CA ASP A 91 16.20 2.56 -8.69
C ASP A 91 15.82 1.34 -7.85
N ASP A 92 15.47 1.56 -6.56
CA ASP A 92 15.00 0.49 -5.68
C ASP A 92 13.67 -0.08 -6.19
N MET A 93 12.81 0.76 -6.76
CA MET A 93 11.55 0.33 -7.36
C MET A 93 11.76 -0.48 -8.65
N LEU A 94 12.74 -0.11 -9.48
CA LEU A 94 13.13 -0.89 -10.66
C LEU A 94 13.72 -2.25 -10.28
N ASN A 95 14.61 -2.28 -9.28
CA ASN A 95 15.17 -3.53 -8.72
C ASN A 95 14.08 -4.43 -8.13
N LEU A 96 13.04 -3.83 -7.55
CA LEU A 96 11.88 -4.55 -7.08
C LEU A 96 11.13 -5.14 -8.28
N LEU A 97 10.78 -4.34 -9.28
CA LEU A 97 10.09 -4.77 -10.50
C LEU A 97 10.79 -5.96 -11.18
N CYS A 98 12.11 -5.93 -11.35
CA CYS A 98 12.86 -7.04 -11.95
C CYS A 98 12.75 -8.37 -11.19
N ARG A 99 12.46 -8.34 -9.88
CA ARG A 99 12.32 -9.54 -9.05
C ARG A 99 10.88 -10.07 -8.96
N LEU A 100 9.91 -9.31 -9.48
CA LEU A 100 8.52 -9.71 -9.46
C LEU A 100 8.22 -10.64 -10.65
N PRO A 101 7.35 -11.65 -10.48
CA PRO A 101 6.94 -12.52 -11.57
C PRO A 101 5.91 -11.81 -12.49
N TRP A 102 6.20 -10.60 -12.95
CA TRP A 102 5.22 -9.77 -13.67
C TRP A 102 4.90 -10.26 -15.10
N GLU A 103 5.77 -11.09 -15.66
CA GLU A 103 5.64 -11.70 -16.99
C GLU A 103 4.54 -12.78 -17.05
N GLN A 104 4.26 -13.42 -15.92
CA GLN A 104 3.29 -14.52 -15.86
C GLN A 104 1.87 -13.95 -16.11
N HIS A 105 1.27 -14.38 -17.23
CA HIS A 105 -0.06 -13.93 -17.66
C HIS A 105 -1.18 -14.31 -16.68
N ASP A 106 -0.94 -15.30 -15.81
CA ASP A 106 -1.90 -15.82 -14.84
C ASP A 106 -1.74 -15.20 -13.44
N THR A 107 -0.79 -14.28 -13.26
CA THR A 107 -0.67 -13.54 -12.01
C THR A 107 -1.75 -12.48 -11.96
N ALA A 108 -2.91 -12.82 -11.41
CA ALA A 108 -3.91 -11.86 -11.01
C ALA A 108 -3.31 -10.94 -9.95
N TRP A 109 -2.89 -9.74 -10.35
CA TRP A 109 -2.48 -8.71 -9.39
C TRP A 109 -3.66 -8.43 -8.45
N PRO A 110 -3.41 -8.16 -7.17
CA PRO A 110 -4.48 -7.74 -6.29
C PRO A 110 -5.18 -6.54 -6.93
N LYS A 111 -6.48 -6.70 -7.20
CA LYS A 111 -7.36 -5.60 -7.62
C LYS A 111 -7.55 -4.74 -6.38
N LEU A 112 -6.76 -3.67 -6.30
CA LEU A 112 -6.71 -2.76 -5.15
C LEU A 112 -7.93 -1.84 -5.10
#